data_AF-A0A7G2M8N7-F1
#
_entry.id   AF-A0A7G2M8N7-F1
#
_cell.length_a   1.000
_cell.length_b   1.000
_cell.length_c   1.000
_cell.angle_alpha   90.00
_cell.angle_beta   90.00
_cell.angle_gamma   90.00
#
_symmetry.space_group_name_H-M   'P 1'
#
loop_
_entity.id
_entity.type
_entity.pdbx_description
1 polymer ?
#
loop_
_entity_poly.entity_id
_entity_poly.type
_entity_poly.pdbx_seq_one_letter_code
_entity_poly.pdbx_strand_id
1 'polypeptide(L)'
;MKISLNVYVSVLFIWLLYGCNAGKTDWDGKRIEQPDLNADPVLIESAAQLAWLASPEGDLQKNYLLTTDIDLNPGVKFERNGTFMPEDKELNVWMPIGYATGRPWKGRFDGGGHRIAGLYNGNFPEGGLFYCIGAQDSYGEVKNLTIESGVITKKRDLHIGTFGVYNFGLIENCVNKARVNGSYFVGGICGENRGEIRNCRNEGWIWGRESGAGGMCGRNFNLIRNCVNDAMIFCSNNAGGICGVNEAVITDCDNDGRIEGYATVGGICGTSTYLLENCINRDTVFGEKAAVGGIFGFGGGKMLHCSNEGVVAGKGIQVGGILGTSGNNNAYFIGCSNRGQIYGDKMVGGICGDGGTIYIACYNTGDIQANRSVGGLSGDCVNGVFYACYSVGDVVGGEYVYGIVGQTGGLVRATYVLATGVYGSDQDIARLQNGPAVLLEDVFECNARIDEMNAAIEEWNLGETEAIQDRFRYASSSPQKCVYRYKKDEESGNSGLPVVYKPDLGQ
;
A
#
# COMPACT_ATOMS: atom_id res chain seq x y z
N MET A 1 -76.44 19.46 -48.85
CA MET A 1 -76.27 20.15 -47.56
C MET A 1 -74.81 20.00 -47.16
N LYS A 2 -74.06 21.11 -47.09
CA LYS A 2 -72.67 21.17 -46.62
C LYS A 2 -72.60 20.70 -45.16
N ILE A 3 -71.50 20.07 -44.75
CA ILE A 3 -70.66 20.44 -43.60
C ILE A 3 -69.30 19.75 -43.78
N SER A 4 -68.25 20.57 -43.75
CA SER A 4 -66.83 20.24 -43.64
C SER A 4 -66.41 20.12 -42.17
N LEU A 5 -65.41 19.29 -41.83
CA LEU A 5 -64.20 19.77 -41.15
C LEU A 5 -63.09 18.69 -41.07
N ASN A 6 -61.86 19.19 -41.17
CA ASN A 6 -60.57 18.54 -41.24
C ASN A 6 -60.07 17.86 -39.95
N VAL A 7 -58.95 17.17 -40.14
CA VAL A 7 -57.85 16.83 -39.21
C VAL A 7 -57.94 15.42 -38.62
N TYR A 8 -57.28 14.45 -39.27
CA TYR A 8 -56.46 13.41 -38.64
C TYR A 8 -55.56 12.77 -39.72
N VAL A 9 -54.67 13.58 -40.30
CA VAL A 9 -53.47 13.11 -41.01
C VAL A 9 -52.29 13.49 -40.12
N SER A 10 -52.10 12.79 -39.00
CA SER A 10 -50.96 13.00 -38.09
C SER A 10 -50.93 12.08 -36.85
N VAL A 11 -51.25 10.78 -36.95
CA VAL A 11 -51.00 9.84 -35.82
C VAL A 11 -50.46 8.45 -36.22
N LEU A 12 -50.33 8.11 -37.50
CA LEU A 12 -49.86 6.77 -37.92
C LEU A 12 -48.40 6.68 -38.39
N PHE A 13 -47.53 7.62 -37.98
CA PHE A 13 -46.10 7.61 -38.30
C PHE A 13 -45.19 7.90 -37.07
N ILE A 14 -45.65 7.60 -35.85
CA ILE A 14 -44.87 7.81 -34.59
C ILE A 14 -44.68 6.52 -33.77
N TRP A 15 -44.98 5.34 -34.32
CA TRP A 15 -44.77 4.04 -33.63
C TRP A 15 -43.70 3.14 -34.25
N LEU A 16 -42.78 3.69 -35.03
CA LEU A 16 -41.64 2.96 -35.61
C LEU A 16 -40.25 3.54 -35.24
N LEU A 17 -40.17 4.45 -34.26
CA LEU A 17 -38.90 5.06 -33.82
C LEU A 17 -38.56 4.89 -32.33
N TYR A 18 -39.31 4.10 -31.57
CA TYR A 18 -38.91 3.68 -30.22
C TYR A 18 -39.11 2.18 -30.09
N GLY A 19 -38.04 1.41 -30.24
CA GLY A 19 -38.08 -0.04 -30.09
C GLY A 19 -37.19 -0.84 -31.05
N CYS A 20 -36.39 -0.20 -31.90
CA CYS A 20 -35.27 -0.87 -32.56
C CYS A 20 -34.00 -0.40 -31.86
N ASN A 21 -33.25 -1.34 -31.27
CA ASN A 21 -31.81 -1.18 -31.05
C ASN A 21 -31.20 -0.78 -32.41
N ALA A 22 -31.18 0.51 -32.73
CA ALA A 22 -30.27 1.05 -33.72
C ALA A 22 -28.89 0.74 -33.14
N GLY A 23 -28.29 -0.33 -33.64
CA GLY A 23 -27.18 -1.01 -33.00
C GLY A 23 -26.15 0.00 -32.55
N LYS A 24 -25.85 0.03 -31.24
CA LYS A 24 -24.56 0.53 -30.79
C LYS A 24 -23.55 -0.37 -31.48
N THR A 25 -23.07 0.05 -32.64
CA THR A 25 -21.98 -0.62 -33.32
C THR A 25 -20.81 -0.58 -32.36
N ASP A 26 -20.17 -1.73 -32.16
CA ASP A 26 -18.92 -1.82 -31.42
C ASP A 26 -17.97 -0.70 -31.85
N TRP A 27 -17.28 -0.12 -30.88
CA TRP A 27 -16.32 0.93 -31.19
C TRP A 27 -15.16 0.35 -31.98
N ASP A 28 -14.78 1.02 -33.07
CA ASP A 28 -13.77 0.58 -34.03
C ASP A 28 -12.39 1.21 -33.77
N GLY A 29 -12.22 1.84 -32.60
CA GLY A 29 -11.02 2.57 -32.23
C GLY A 29 -10.87 3.95 -32.87
N LYS A 30 -11.81 4.37 -33.74
CA LYS A 30 -11.67 5.59 -34.55
C LYS A 30 -12.89 6.51 -34.51
N ARG A 31 -14.09 5.95 -34.36
CA ARG A 31 -15.34 6.70 -34.33
C ARG A 31 -15.35 7.65 -33.14
N ILE A 32 -15.63 8.92 -33.41
CA ILE A 32 -15.90 9.97 -32.42
C ILE A 32 -17.29 10.55 -32.63
N GLU A 33 -17.97 10.93 -31.56
CA GLU A 33 -19.32 11.50 -31.60
C GLU A 33 -19.46 12.57 -30.51
N GLN A 34 -19.83 13.79 -30.89
CA GLN A 34 -20.01 14.87 -29.91
C GLN A 34 -21.27 14.61 -29.05
N PRO A 35 -21.17 14.60 -27.70
CA PRO A 35 -22.34 14.54 -26.82
C PRO A 35 -23.08 15.89 -26.79
N ASP A 36 -24.30 15.92 -26.23
CA ASP A 36 -25.01 17.18 -26.02
C ASP A 36 -24.30 18.05 -24.99
N LEU A 37 -23.60 19.08 -25.48
CA LEU A 37 -22.83 20.01 -24.65
C LEU A 37 -23.71 21.00 -23.87
N ASN A 38 -25.03 21.02 -24.09
CA ASN A 38 -25.95 21.87 -23.33
C ASN A 38 -26.39 21.22 -22.01
N ALA A 39 -26.17 19.92 -21.82
CA ALA A 39 -26.41 19.23 -20.57
C ALA A 39 -25.34 19.55 -19.51
N ASP A 40 -25.74 19.60 -18.24
CA ASP A 40 -24.83 19.66 -17.09
C ASP A 40 -25.31 18.70 -15.98
N PRO A 41 -24.61 17.58 -15.74
CA PRO A 41 -23.39 17.15 -16.42
C PRO A 41 -23.64 16.76 -17.89
N VAL A 42 -22.60 16.88 -18.72
CA VAL A 42 -22.61 16.34 -20.09
C VAL A 42 -22.63 14.80 -20.00
N LEU A 43 -23.58 14.18 -20.67
CA LEU A 43 -23.76 12.72 -20.60
C LEU A 43 -22.86 12.01 -21.63
N ILE A 44 -22.17 10.96 -21.18
CA ILE A 44 -21.40 10.05 -22.03
C ILE A 44 -22.12 8.70 -22.04
N GLU A 45 -22.72 8.39 -23.18
CA GLU A 45 -23.62 7.27 -23.40
C GLU A 45 -23.03 6.22 -24.37
N SER A 46 -21.82 6.45 -24.88
CA SER A 46 -21.14 5.55 -25.81
C SER A 46 -19.62 5.74 -25.82
N ALA A 47 -18.91 4.69 -26.28
CA ALA A 47 -17.46 4.74 -26.48
C ALA A 47 -17.05 5.84 -27.47
N ALA A 48 -17.86 6.13 -28.49
CA ALA A 48 -17.59 7.20 -29.45
C ALA A 48 -17.67 8.60 -28.82
N GLN A 49 -18.57 8.81 -27.85
CA GLN A 49 -18.63 10.06 -27.08
C GLN A 49 -17.47 10.19 -26.09
N LEU A 50 -17.05 9.08 -25.47
CA LEU A 50 -15.84 9.07 -24.66
C LEU A 50 -14.60 9.36 -25.51
N ALA A 51 -14.50 8.77 -26.71
CA ALA A 51 -13.42 9.04 -27.66
C ALA A 51 -13.44 10.49 -28.18
N TRP A 52 -14.62 11.09 -28.37
CA TRP A 52 -14.73 12.52 -28.65
C TRP A 52 -14.17 13.37 -27.50
N LEU A 53 -14.41 13.00 -26.24
CA LEU A 53 -13.82 13.72 -25.11
C LEU A 53 -12.28 13.65 -25.12
N ALA A 54 -11.71 12.53 -25.53
CA ALA A 54 -10.26 12.37 -25.66
C ALA A 54 -9.65 13.16 -26.84
N SER A 55 -10.46 13.43 -27.87
CA SER A 55 -10.03 14.15 -29.08
C SER A 55 -9.65 15.63 -28.81
N PRO A 56 -8.96 16.32 -29.74
CA PRO A 56 -8.71 17.76 -29.65
C PRO A 56 -9.98 18.63 -29.49
N GLU A 57 -11.14 18.12 -29.92
CA GLU A 57 -12.43 18.82 -29.86
C GLU A 57 -13.09 18.77 -28.47
N GLY A 58 -12.67 17.83 -27.61
CA GLY A 58 -13.23 17.66 -26.27
C GLY A 58 -13.06 18.90 -25.37
N ASP A 59 -14.08 19.24 -24.58
CA ASP A 59 -13.97 20.31 -23.59
C ASP A 59 -13.52 19.73 -22.23
N LEU A 60 -12.24 19.87 -21.90
CA LEU A 60 -11.64 19.26 -20.69
C LEU A 60 -11.91 20.04 -19.40
N GLN A 61 -12.79 21.05 -19.44
CA GLN A 61 -13.17 21.87 -18.27
C GLN A 61 -14.60 21.61 -17.79
N LYS A 62 -15.39 20.83 -18.54
CA LYS A 62 -16.79 20.53 -18.19
C LYS A 62 -16.94 19.36 -17.21
N ASN A 63 -18.15 19.23 -16.67
CA ASN A 63 -18.58 18.07 -15.89
C ASN A 63 -19.16 17.01 -16.82
N TYR A 64 -18.72 15.77 -16.68
CA TYR A 64 -19.19 14.63 -17.44
C TYR A 64 -19.68 13.52 -16.52
N LEU A 65 -20.73 12.82 -16.96
CA LEU A 65 -21.29 11.65 -16.28
C LEU A 65 -21.40 10.49 -17.27
N LEU A 66 -20.80 9.35 -16.95
CA LEU A 66 -21.12 8.10 -17.67
C LEU A 66 -22.54 7.66 -17.30
N THR A 67 -23.33 7.28 -18.29
CA THR A 67 -24.71 6.74 -18.10
C THR A 67 -24.83 5.27 -18.48
N THR A 68 -23.73 4.66 -18.92
CA THR A 68 -23.65 3.26 -19.33
C THR A 68 -22.24 2.76 -19.17
N ASP A 69 -22.10 1.44 -19.07
CA ASP A 69 -20.82 0.77 -19.24
C ASP A 69 -20.29 1.01 -20.67
N ILE A 70 -18.98 1.15 -20.79
CA ILE A 70 -18.25 1.39 -22.04
C ILE A 70 -17.30 0.23 -22.28
N ASP A 71 -17.30 -0.34 -23.49
CA ASP A 71 -16.33 -1.35 -23.90
C ASP A 71 -15.50 -0.82 -25.07
N LEU A 72 -14.21 -0.63 -24.84
CA LEU A 72 -13.26 -0.12 -25.82
C LEU A 72 -12.71 -1.23 -26.73
N ASN A 73 -12.82 -2.49 -26.32
CA ASN A 73 -12.39 -3.65 -27.11
C ASN A 73 -13.42 -4.80 -27.01
N PRO A 74 -14.62 -4.63 -27.60
CA PRO A 74 -15.72 -5.58 -27.43
C PRO A 74 -15.36 -7.00 -27.85
N GLY A 75 -15.68 -7.98 -27.00
CA GLY A 75 -15.37 -9.39 -27.27
C GLY A 75 -13.89 -9.78 -27.09
N VAL A 76 -13.07 -8.93 -26.49
CA VAL A 76 -11.72 -9.28 -26.03
C VAL A 76 -11.75 -9.62 -24.55
N LYS A 77 -11.21 -10.78 -24.20
CA LYS A 77 -10.99 -11.15 -22.80
C LYS A 77 -9.52 -10.91 -22.45
N PHE A 78 -9.27 -9.97 -21.54
CA PHE A 78 -7.94 -9.73 -20.97
C PHE A 78 -7.74 -10.62 -19.74
N GLU A 79 -6.63 -11.35 -19.71
CA GLU A 79 -6.24 -12.22 -18.60
C GLU A 79 -5.31 -11.47 -17.63
N ARG A 80 -5.28 -11.89 -16.36
CA ARG A 80 -4.48 -11.23 -15.30
C ARG A 80 -2.98 -11.20 -15.59
N ASN A 81 -2.46 -12.20 -16.28
CA ASN A 81 -1.05 -12.28 -16.70
C ASN A 81 -0.70 -11.32 -17.86
N GLY A 82 -1.68 -10.62 -18.43
CA GLY A 82 -1.51 -9.67 -19.52
C GLY A 82 -1.73 -10.23 -20.93
N THR A 83 -2.03 -11.52 -21.07
CA THR A 83 -2.47 -12.09 -22.35
C THR A 83 -3.93 -11.73 -22.63
N PHE A 84 -4.37 -11.88 -23.87
CA PHE A 84 -5.76 -11.63 -24.24
C PHE A 84 -6.24 -12.63 -25.29
N MET A 85 -7.56 -12.83 -25.35
CA MET A 85 -8.22 -13.74 -26.28
C MET A 85 -9.33 -13.01 -27.07
N PRO A 86 -9.49 -13.31 -28.37
CA PRO A 86 -8.62 -14.17 -29.17
C PRO A 86 -7.29 -13.48 -29.51
N GLU A 87 -6.19 -14.23 -29.56
CA GLU A 87 -4.82 -13.69 -29.66
C GLU A 87 -4.53 -12.97 -30.99
N ASP A 88 -5.27 -13.32 -32.05
CA ASP A 88 -5.15 -12.77 -33.40
C ASP A 88 -5.97 -11.49 -33.61
N LYS A 89 -6.74 -11.06 -32.59
CA LYS A 89 -7.54 -9.84 -32.69
C LYS A 89 -6.67 -8.59 -32.62
N GLU A 90 -6.84 -7.74 -33.63
CA GLU A 90 -6.33 -6.37 -33.59
C GLU A 90 -7.12 -5.56 -32.55
N LEU A 91 -6.40 -5.03 -31.55
CA LEU A 91 -7.01 -4.25 -30.47
C LEU A 91 -7.13 -2.78 -30.88
N ASN A 92 -8.26 -2.18 -30.53
CA ASN A 92 -8.47 -0.75 -30.57
C ASN A 92 -7.54 -0.07 -29.56
N VAL A 93 -6.76 0.89 -30.04
CA VAL A 93 -5.82 1.66 -29.23
C VAL A 93 -6.53 2.89 -28.66
N TRP A 94 -6.48 3.05 -27.35
CA TRP A 94 -6.96 4.22 -26.63
C TRP A 94 -5.94 5.35 -26.66
N MET A 95 -6.40 6.54 -27.02
CA MET A 95 -5.67 7.78 -26.84
C MET A 95 -6.13 8.44 -25.53
N PRO A 96 -5.22 8.74 -24.58
CA PRO A 96 -5.61 9.33 -23.30
C PRO A 96 -6.33 10.68 -23.44
N ILE A 97 -7.23 10.96 -22.49
CA ILE A 97 -7.87 12.26 -22.35
C ILE A 97 -6.85 13.27 -21.83
N GLY A 98 -6.63 14.34 -22.60
CA GLY A 98 -5.60 15.34 -22.33
C GLY A 98 -4.19 14.85 -22.64
N TYR A 99 -3.20 15.76 -22.58
CA TYR A 99 -1.79 15.45 -22.84
C TYR A 99 -0.84 16.37 -22.05
N ALA A 100 0.44 16.00 -22.00
CA ALA A 100 1.47 16.59 -21.13
C ALA A 100 1.59 18.12 -21.22
N THR A 101 1.48 18.68 -22.43
CA THR A 101 1.79 20.09 -22.69
C THR A 101 0.53 20.90 -22.92
N GLY A 102 0.05 21.57 -21.87
CA GLY A 102 -0.92 22.67 -21.99
C GLY A 102 -2.41 22.28 -22.09
N ARG A 103 -2.75 20.99 -22.04
CA ARG A 103 -4.16 20.53 -22.05
C ARG A 103 -4.43 19.43 -21.00
N PRO A 104 -4.22 19.70 -19.70
CA PRO A 104 -4.59 18.78 -18.63
C PRO A 104 -6.12 18.68 -18.50
N TRP A 105 -6.60 17.62 -17.85
CA TRP A 105 -7.98 17.54 -17.41
C TRP A 105 -8.25 18.51 -16.27
N LYS A 106 -9.22 19.41 -16.41
CA LYS A 106 -9.59 20.42 -15.40
C LYS A 106 -11.07 20.35 -14.98
N GLY A 107 -11.82 19.47 -15.61
CA GLY A 107 -13.24 19.24 -15.34
C GLY A 107 -13.45 18.17 -14.26
N ARG A 108 -14.69 17.67 -14.22
CA ARG A 108 -15.08 16.54 -13.36
C ARG A 108 -15.58 15.39 -14.22
N PHE A 109 -15.01 14.21 -14.05
CA PHE A 109 -15.45 12.99 -14.70
C PHE A 109 -16.03 12.05 -13.64
N ASP A 110 -17.35 11.93 -13.62
CA ASP A 110 -18.07 11.01 -12.75
C ASP A 110 -18.43 9.75 -13.53
N GLY A 111 -17.89 8.60 -13.13
CA GLY A 111 -18.23 7.32 -13.72
C GLY A 111 -19.65 6.85 -13.38
N GLY A 112 -20.34 7.48 -12.42
CA GLY A 112 -21.71 7.10 -12.06
C GLY A 112 -21.86 5.67 -11.54
N GLY A 113 -20.77 5.02 -11.14
CA GLY A 113 -20.72 3.60 -10.80
C GLY A 113 -20.58 2.66 -12.00
N HIS A 114 -20.47 3.20 -13.22
CA HIS A 114 -20.24 2.43 -14.44
C HIS A 114 -18.77 2.03 -14.58
N ARG A 115 -18.54 1.13 -15.55
CA ARG A 115 -17.22 0.63 -15.89
C ARG A 115 -16.80 0.94 -17.32
N ILE A 116 -15.49 1.04 -17.51
CA ILE A 116 -14.82 1.03 -18.81
C ILE A 116 -14.04 -0.28 -18.92
N ALA A 117 -14.35 -1.08 -19.93
CA ALA A 117 -13.68 -2.33 -20.25
C ALA A 117 -12.77 -2.17 -21.47
N GLY A 118 -11.79 -3.06 -21.57
CA GLY A 118 -10.92 -3.18 -22.74
C GLY A 118 -9.94 -2.03 -22.94
N LEU A 119 -9.49 -1.38 -21.88
CA LEU A 119 -8.54 -0.26 -21.99
C LEU A 119 -7.15 -0.76 -22.45
N TYR A 120 -6.72 -0.35 -23.65
CA TYR A 120 -5.45 -0.76 -24.24
C TYR A 120 -4.76 0.44 -24.89
N ASN A 121 -3.51 0.72 -24.52
CA ASN A 121 -2.77 1.89 -25.02
C ASN A 121 -1.81 1.58 -26.19
N GLY A 122 -1.87 0.39 -26.81
CA GLY A 122 -1.01 0.09 -27.96
C GLY A 122 0.49 0.03 -27.68
N ASN A 123 0.91 0.03 -26.41
CA ASN A 123 2.30 0.30 -25.99
C ASN A 123 2.82 1.71 -26.37
N PHE A 124 1.94 2.66 -26.68
CA PHE A 124 2.29 4.04 -26.99
C PHE A 124 2.73 4.82 -25.73
N PRO A 125 3.50 5.91 -25.90
CA PRO A 125 4.05 6.67 -24.78
C PRO A 125 3.00 7.52 -24.02
N GLU A 126 1.79 7.72 -24.53
CA GLU A 126 0.71 8.32 -23.75
C GLU A 126 -0.04 7.22 -22.97
N GLY A 127 -0.24 7.36 -21.65
CA GLY A 127 -0.71 6.25 -20.80
C GLY A 127 -1.92 6.59 -19.94
N GLY A 128 -2.77 5.59 -19.67
CA GLY A 128 -3.98 5.71 -18.86
C GLY A 128 -5.23 6.14 -19.62
N LEU A 129 -6.36 6.19 -18.92
CA LEU A 129 -7.60 6.80 -19.42
C LEU A 129 -7.41 8.30 -19.65
N PHE A 130 -6.79 8.99 -18.69
CA PHE A 130 -6.33 10.37 -18.79
C PHE A 130 -4.81 10.42 -18.86
N TYR A 131 -4.25 11.46 -19.47
CA TYR A 131 -2.82 11.71 -19.35
C TYR A 131 -2.49 12.41 -18.02
N CYS A 132 -3.12 13.56 -17.75
CA CYS A 132 -2.87 14.38 -16.56
C CYS A 132 -4.20 14.84 -15.96
N ILE A 133 -4.45 14.50 -14.70
CA ILE A 133 -5.64 14.89 -13.95
C ILE A 133 -5.28 16.12 -13.11
N GLY A 134 -5.75 17.30 -13.53
CA GLY A 134 -5.33 18.59 -13.00
C GLY A 134 -3.94 19.03 -13.50
N ALA A 135 -3.49 20.19 -13.03
CA ALA A 135 -2.13 20.70 -13.14
C ALA A 135 -1.81 21.58 -11.92
N GLN A 136 -0.60 22.15 -11.86
CA GLN A 136 -0.17 22.95 -10.71
C GLN A 136 -1.09 24.15 -10.38
N ASP A 137 -1.83 24.66 -11.37
CA ASP A 137 -2.74 25.79 -11.27
C ASP A 137 -4.22 25.43 -11.50
N SER A 138 -4.55 24.14 -11.60
CA SER A 138 -5.91 23.69 -11.91
C SER A 138 -6.23 22.32 -11.32
N TYR A 139 -7.41 22.20 -10.73
CA TYR A 139 -7.88 20.98 -10.11
C TYR A 139 -8.76 20.20 -11.09
N GLY A 140 -8.47 18.92 -11.30
CA GLY A 140 -9.31 18.00 -12.07
C GLY A 140 -9.83 16.88 -11.18
N GLU A 141 -11.04 16.39 -11.43
CA GLU A 141 -11.66 15.33 -10.63
C GLU A 141 -12.02 14.14 -11.51
N VAL A 142 -11.71 12.93 -11.03
CA VAL A 142 -12.16 11.65 -11.61
C VAL A 142 -12.69 10.79 -10.47
N LYS A 143 -13.94 10.31 -10.58
CA LYS A 143 -14.50 9.47 -9.52
C LYS A 143 -15.53 8.44 -9.95
N ASN A 144 -15.85 7.52 -9.03
CA ASN A 144 -16.94 6.53 -9.13
C ASN A 144 -16.84 5.69 -10.42
N LEU A 145 -15.63 5.26 -10.75
CA LEU A 145 -15.33 4.62 -12.03
C LEU A 145 -14.52 3.35 -11.83
N THR A 146 -14.94 2.27 -12.49
CA THR A 146 -14.16 1.03 -12.56
C THR A 146 -13.54 0.85 -13.94
N ILE A 147 -12.22 0.66 -14.00
CA ILE A 147 -11.58 0.10 -15.19
C ILE A 147 -11.62 -1.42 -15.05
N GLU A 148 -12.55 -2.05 -15.76
CA GLU A 148 -12.92 -3.46 -15.56
C GLU A 148 -11.91 -4.42 -16.19
N SER A 149 -11.31 -4.04 -17.31
CA SER A 149 -10.32 -4.86 -17.99
C SER A 149 -9.44 -4.01 -18.90
N GLY A 150 -8.26 -4.53 -19.21
CA GLY A 150 -7.31 -3.87 -20.07
C GLY A 150 -5.87 -4.24 -19.76
N VAL A 151 -4.98 -3.79 -20.63
CA VAL A 151 -3.53 -3.87 -20.43
C VAL A 151 -2.95 -2.54 -20.84
N ILE A 152 -2.40 -1.81 -19.87
CA ILE A 152 -1.65 -0.60 -20.14
C ILE A 152 -0.17 -0.91 -19.98
N THR A 153 0.59 -0.67 -21.05
CA THR A 153 2.01 -0.96 -21.07
C THR A 153 2.79 0.25 -21.54
N LYS A 154 3.90 0.55 -20.86
CA LYS A 154 4.81 1.60 -21.26
C LYS A 154 6.25 1.14 -21.16
N LYS A 155 6.99 1.30 -22.26
CA LYS A 155 8.40 0.91 -22.36
C LYS A 155 9.28 2.15 -22.19
N ARG A 156 10.12 2.13 -21.14
CA ARG A 156 11.16 3.11 -20.77
C ARG A 156 10.71 4.50 -20.26
N ASP A 157 11.46 5.00 -19.28
CA ASP A 157 11.66 6.40 -18.84
C ASP A 157 10.45 7.29 -18.53
N LEU A 158 9.25 6.73 -18.36
CA LEU A 158 8.05 7.53 -18.06
C LEU A 158 7.11 6.84 -17.08
N HIS A 159 6.34 7.65 -16.36
CA HIS A 159 5.32 7.16 -15.44
C HIS A 159 4.14 6.54 -16.19
N ILE A 160 3.38 5.70 -15.48
CA ILE A 160 2.16 5.10 -16.00
C ILE A 160 1.19 4.78 -14.84
N GLY A 161 -0.09 4.98 -15.09
CA GLY A 161 -1.17 4.39 -14.31
C GLY A 161 -2.47 4.37 -15.09
N THR A 162 -3.46 3.67 -14.55
CA THR A 162 -4.68 3.35 -15.31
C THR A 162 -5.60 4.56 -15.48
N PHE A 163 -5.75 5.37 -14.44
CA PHE A 163 -6.56 6.58 -14.49
C PHE A 163 -5.76 7.78 -14.99
N GLY A 164 -4.47 7.88 -14.66
CA GLY A 164 -3.63 9.00 -15.06
C GLY A 164 -2.14 8.69 -15.07
N VAL A 165 -1.36 9.35 -15.93
CA VAL A 165 0.11 9.39 -15.76
C VAL A 165 0.46 10.23 -14.53
N TYR A 166 -0.17 11.40 -14.41
CA TYR A 166 0.02 12.34 -13.31
C TYR A 166 -1.33 12.71 -12.69
N ASN A 167 -1.39 12.73 -11.36
CA ASN A 167 -2.50 13.29 -10.61
C ASN A 167 -2.07 14.57 -9.87
N PHE A 168 -2.66 15.71 -10.20
CA PHE A 168 -2.58 16.97 -9.46
C PHE A 168 -3.93 17.34 -8.82
N GLY A 169 -4.99 16.58 -9.10
CA GLY A 169 -6.34 16.81 -8.62
C GLY A 169 -6.84 15.71 -7.69
N LEU A 170 -8.07 15.23 -7.91
CA LEU A 170 -8.71 14.18 -7.12
C LEU A 170 -8.95 12.92 -7.96
N ILE A 171 -8.54 11.78 -7.43
CA ILE A 171 -9.03 10.47 -7.85
C ILE A 171 -9.74 9.82 -6.65
N GLU A 172 -11.04 9.58 -6.79
CA GLU A 172 -11.88 9.09 -5.69
C GLU A 172 -12.80 7.94 -6.09
N ASN A 173 -12.98 6.93 -5.23
CA ASN A 173 -13.94 5.84 -5.47
C ASN A 173 -13.69 5.13 -6.82
N CYS A 174 -12.41 4.91 -7.15
CA CYS A 174 -11.97 4.35 -8.41
C CYS A 174 -11.37 2.96 -8.22
N VAL A 175 -11.67 2.04 -9.14
CA VAL A 175 -11.16 0.66 -9.10
C VAL A 175 -10.39 0.36 -10.38
N ASN A 176 -9.14 -0.10 -10.24
CA ASN A 176 -8.38 -0.64 -11.36
C ASN A 176 -8.37 -2.17 -11.32
N LYS A 177 -8.89 -2.82 -12.36
CA LYS A 177 -8.70 -4.27 -12.62
C LYS A 177 -7.80 -4.56 -13.82
N ALA A 178 -7.40 -3.53 -14.56
CA ALA A 178 -6.50 -3.65 -15.70
C ALA A 178 -5.06 -3.90 -15.25
N ARG A 179 -4.32 -4.66 -16.06
CA ARG A 179 -2.89 -4.89 -15.81
C ARG A 179 -2.09 -3.66 -16.20
N VAL A 180 -1.11 -3.30 -15.37
CA VAL A 180 -0.17 -2.19 -15.65
C VAL A 180 1.26 -2.71 -15.73
N ASN A 181 1.92 -2.47 -16.86
CA ASN A 181 3.34 -2.75 -17.05
C ASN A 181 4.09 -1.44 -17.31
N GLY A 182 5.08 -1.10 -16.49
CA GLY A 182 5.84 0.14 -16.65
C GLY A 182 7.31 0.01 -16.29
N SER A 183 8.06 1.07 -16.61
CA SER A 183 9.50 1.15 -16.36
C SER A 183 9.81 1.97 -15.11
N TYR A 184 9.45 3.27 -15.11
CA TYR A 184 9.88 4.24 -14.12
C TYR A 184 8.99 4.24 -12.86
N PHE A 185 7.98 5.12 -12.76
CA PHE A 185 6.96 5.07 -11.70
C PHE A 185 5.65 4.46 -12.21
N VAL A 186 5.24 3.36 -11.59
CA VAL A 186 4.13 2.53 -12.06
C VAL A 186 3.06 2.46 -10.97
N GLY A 187 1.86 2.95 -11.27
CA GLY A 187 0.72 2.88 -10.37
C GLY A 187 -0.44 2.09 -10.97
N GLY A 188 -1.22 1.42 -10.13
CA GLY A 188 -2.53 0.90 -10.55
C GLY A 188 -3.50 2.03 -10.86
N ILE A 189 -3.47 3.11 -10.07
CA ILE A 189 -4.32 4.29 -10.26
C ILE A 189 -3.60 5.38 -11.08
N CYS A 190 -2.46 5.89 -10.61
CA CYS A 190 -1.68 6.87 -11.35
C CYS A 190 -0.16 6.67 -11.23
N GLY A 191 0.61 7.13 -12.21
CA GLY A 191 2.07 7.00 -12.14
C GLY A 191 2.70 7.81 -11.01
N GLU A 192 2.39 9.11 -10.96
CA GLU A 192 2.82 10.05 -9.93
C GLU A 192 1.64 10.81 -9.33
N ASN A 193 1.54 10.80 -8.00
CA ASN A 193 0.52 11.53 -7.26
C ASN A 193 1.08 12.81 -6.64
N ARG A 194 0.50 13.95 -6.99
CA ARG A 194 0.70 15.29 -6.39
C ARG A 194 -0.61 15.89 -5.87
N GLY A 195 -1.74 15.27 -6.19
CA GLY A 195 -3.06 15.58 -5.65
C GLY A 195 -3.49 14.55 -4.60
N GLU A 196 -4.77 14.23 -4.56
CA GLU A 196 -5.34 13.29 -3.60
C GLU A 196 -5.81 12.01 -4.30
N ILE A 197 -5.49 10.86 -3.70
CA ILE A 197 -6.08 9.57 -4.03
C ILE A 197 -6.81 9.07 -2.79
N ARG A 198 -8.12 8.83 -2.89
CA ARG A 198 -8.89 8.32 -1.76
C ARG A 198 -9.95 7.30 -2.14
N ASN A 199 -10.25 6.38 -1.24
CA ASN A 199 -11.30 5.37 -1.45
C ASN A 199 -11.09 4.54 -2.73
N CYS A 200 -9.83 4.30 -3.12
CA CYS A 200 -9.49 3.64 -4.37
C CYS A 200 -9.01 2.21 -4.13
N ARG A 201 -9.20 1.34 -5.13
CA ARG A 201 -8.79 -0.06 -5.07
C ARG A 201 -8.01 -0.47 -6.31
N ASN A 202 -6.92 -1.22 -6.11
CA ASN A 202 -6.21 -1.89 -7.19
C ASN A 202 -6.37 -3.41 -7.08
N GLU A 203 -6.97 -4.02 -8.10
CA GLU A 203 -7.12 -5.47 -8.30
C GLU A 203 -6.33 -5.96 -9.52
N GLY A 204 -5.78 -5.05 -10.32
CA GLY A 204 -4.96 -5.34 -11.49
C GLY A 204 -3.48 -5.56 -11.15
N TRP A 205 -2.87 -6.58 -11.76
CA TRP A 205 -1.45 -6.89 -11.53
C TRP A 205 -0.54 -5.76 -12.05
N ILE A 206 0.51 -5.48 -11.29
CA ILE A 206 1.47 -4.41 -11.60
C ILE A 206 2.87 -4.99 -11.78
N TRP A 207 3.54 -4.59 -12.86
CA TRP A 207 4.92 -4.93 -13.15
C TRP A 207 5.77 -3.68 -13.38
N GLY A 208 6.60 -3.32 -12.40
CA GLY A 208 7.60 -2.24 -12.47
C GLY A 208 9.02 -2.75 -12.70
N ARG A 209 9.89 -1.93 -13.30
CA ARG A 209 11.25 -2.36 -13.68
C ARG A 209 12.40 -1.54 -13.13
N GLU A 210 12.26 -0.22 -12.95
CA GLU A 210 13.41 0.67 -12.74
C GLU A 210 13.32 1.52 -11.48
N SER A 211 12.18 2.15 -11.16
CA SER A 211 12.11 3.09 -10.02
C SER A 211 11.16 2.65 -8.92
N GLY A 212 9.85 2.75 -9.14
CA GLY A 212 8.89 2.49 -8.07
C GLY A 212 7.57 1.96 -8.60
N ALA A 213 6.99 0.98 -7.91
CA ALA A 213 5.65 0.50 -8.23
C ALA A 213 4.78 0.41 -6.98
N GLY A 214 3.51 0.79 -7.14
CA GLY A 214 2.51 0.64 -6.09
C GLY A 214 1.08 0.54 -6.62
N GLY A 215 0.18 -0.01 -5.82
CA GLY A 215 -1.23 -0.21 -6.18
C GLY A 215 -1.93 1.11 -6.51
N MET A 216 -1.66 2.17 -5.73
CA MET A 216 -2.17 3.50 -6.01
C MET A 216 -1.24 4.25 -6.95
N CYS A 217 0.04 4.40 -6.58
CA CYS A 217 1.00 5.10 -7.42
C CYS A 217 2.44 4.60 -7.32
N GLY A 218 3.25 4.89 -8.33
CA GLY A 218 4.68 4.62 -8.27
C GLY A 218 5.43 5.61 -7.38
N ARG A 219 4.98 6.87 -7.35
CA ARG A 219 5.52 7.93 -6.49
C ARG A 219 4.41 8.82 -5.92
N ASN A 220 4.49 9.09 -4.63
CA ASN A 220 3.53 9.91 -3.91
C ASN A 220 4.19 11.19 -3.36
N PHE A 221 3.61 12.35 -3.66
CA PHE A 221 4.01 13.67 -3.16
C PHE A 221 2.91 14.36 -2.34
N ASN A 222 1.75 13.72 -2.16
CA ASN A 222 0.63 14.29 -1.42
C ASN A 222 -0.23 13.17 -0.80
N LEU A 223 -1.52 13.36 -0.56
CA LEU A 223 -2.32 12.44 0.25
C LEU A 223 -2.72 11.16 -0.50
N ILE A 224 -2.53 10.00 0.16
CA ILE A 224 -3.23 8.76 -0.15
C ILE A 224 -3.99 8.32 1.11
N ARG A 225 -5.29 8.05 0.96
CA ARG A 225 -6.15 7.70 2.10
C ARG A 225 -7.20 6.64 1.79
N ASN A 226 -7.47 5.72 2.72
CA ASN A 226 -8.56 4.74 2.56
C ASN A 226 -8.46 3.96 1.24
N CYS A 227 -7.26 3.46 0.94
CA CYS A 227 -6.97 2.77 -0.32
C CYS A 227 -6.55 1.34 -0.07
N VAL A 228 -6.87 0.46 -1.02
CA VAL A 228 -6.56 -0.98 -0.90
C VAL A 228 -5.88 -1.50 -2.15
N ASN A 229 -4.85 -2.33 -1.98
CA ASN A 229 -4.30 -3.15 -3.05
C ASN A 229 -4.59 -4.64 -2.78
N ASP A 230 -5.32 -5.29 -3.69
CA ASP A 230 -5.60 -6.74 -3.67
C ASP A 230 -4.77 -7.52 -4.69
N ALA A 231 -3.91 -6.83 -5.44
CA ALA A 231 -3.24 -7.39 -6.61
C ALA A 231 -1.77 -7.68 -6.32
N MET A 232 -1.23 -8.65 -7.06
CA MET A 232 0.21 -8.89 -7.08
C MET A 232 0.94 -7.67 -7.66
N ILE A 233 1.98 -7.22 -6.95
CA ILE A 233 2.91 -6.21 -7.44
C ILE A 233 4.31 -6.79 -7.48
N PHE A 234 4.95 -6.67 -8.63
CA PHE A 234 6.37 -6.96 -8.80
C PHE A 234 7.12 -5.68 -9.20
N CYS A 235 8.24 -5.39 -8.54
CA CYS A 235 9.12 -4.27 -8.94
C CYS A 235 10.60 -4.54 -8.64
N SER A 236 11.46 -4.28 -9.62
CA SER A 236 12.92 -4.51 -9.44
C SER A 236 13.61 -3.50 -8.53
N ASN A 237 12.97 -2.38 -8.18
CA ASN A 237 13.58 -1.37 -7.33
C ASN A 237 12.75 -1.14 -6.06
N ASN A 238 11.92 -0.08 -6.01
CA ASN A 238 11.06 0.21 -4.86
C ASN A 238 9.66 -0.40 -5.05
N ALA A 239 9.37 -1.50 -4.35
CA ALA A 239 8.08 -2.19 -4.41
C ALA A 239 7.25 -1.86 -3.16
N GLY A 240 6.02 -1.38 -3.32
CA GLY A 240 5.06 -1.23 -2.23
C GLY A 240 3.64 -1.61 -2.64
N GLY A 241 2.81 -2.07 -1.70
CA GLY A 241 1.40 -2.37 -1.98
C GLY A 241 0.58 -1.15 -2.34
N ILE A 242 0.82 -0.02 -1.68
CA ILE A 242 0.13 1.25 -1.93
C ILE A 242 0.99 2.15 -2.83
N CYS A 243 2.27 2.30 -2.49
CA CYS A 243 3.16 3.23 -3.18
C CYS A 243 4.58 2.69 -3.40
N GLY A 244 5.23 3.02 -4.51
CA GLY A 244 6.66 2.70 -4.66
C GLY A 244 7.54 3.57 -3.76
N VAL A 245 7.45 4.87 -3.96
CA VAL A 245 8.22 5.91 -3.23
C VAL A 245 7.25 6.90 -2.59
N ASN A 246 7.32 7.08 -1.27
CA ASN A 246 6.47 8.01 -0.52
C ASN A 246 7.22 9.26 -0.05
N GLU A 247 6.71 10.43 -0.42
CA GLU A 247 7.20 11.74 0.02
C GLU A 247 6.08 12.58 0.67
N ALA A 248 5.04 11.93 1.19
CA ALA A 248 3.91 12.58 1.85
C ALA A 248 3.15 11.64 2.82
N VAL A 249 1.92 12.00 3.20
CA VAL A 249 1.11 11.24 4.16
C VAL A 249 0.37 10.09 3.47
N ILE A 250 0.44 8.92 4.08
CA ILE A 250 -0.40 7.76 3.75
C ILE A 250 -1.14 7.34 5.02
N THR A 251 -2.46 7.21 4.93
CA THR A 251 -3.28 6.88 6.10
C THR A 251 -4.45 5.96 5.75
N ASP A 252 -4.82 5.08 6.68
CA ASP A 252 -5.97 4.18 6.54
C ASP A 252 -5.85 3.30 5.27
N CYS A 253 -4.68 2.73 4.99
CA CYS A 253 -4.44 2.00 3.72
C CYS A 253 -4.00 0.56 3.94
N ASP A 254 -4.52 -0.34 3.12
CA ASP A 254 -4.33 -1.78 3.27
C ASP A 254 -3.70 -2.43 2.03
N ASN A 255 -2.83 -3.40 2.28
CA ASN A 255 -2.33 -4.29 1.26
C ASN A 255 -2.72 -5.73 1.55
N ASP A 256 -3.58 -6.27 0.68
CA ASP A 256 -4.06 -7.64 0.69
C ASP A 256 -3.48 -8.47 -0.49
N GLY A 257 -2.60 -7.85 -1.30
CA GLY A 257 -1.94 -8.48 -2.44
C GLY A 257 -0.44 -8.74 -2.23
N ARG A 258 0.05 -9.88 -2.70
CA ARG A 258 1.48 -10.25 -2.64
C ARG A 258 2.40 -9.21 -3.29
N ILE A 259 3.46 -8.82 -2.58
CA ILE A 259 4.49 -7.90 -3.06
C ILE A 259 5.82 -8.63 -3.25
N GLU A 260 6.42 -8.49 -4.42
CA GLU A 260 7.74 -9.03 -4.74
C GLU A 260 8.68 -7.94 -5.26
N GLY A 261 9.91 -7.90 -4.77
CA GLY A 261 10.90 -6.98 -5.31
C GLY A 261 12.36 -7.34 -5.08
N TYR A 262 13.24 -6.51 -5.62
CA TYR A 262 14.69 -6.77 -5.64
C TYR A 262 15.52 -5.82 -4.77
N ALA A 263 15.21 -4.52 -4.69
CA ALA A 263 16.05 -3.54 -3.97
C ALA A 263 15.45 -3.07 -2.62
N THR A 264 14.21 -2.60 -2.61
CA THR A 264 13.48 -2.24 -1.37
C THR A 264 12.04 -2.70 -1.52
N VAL A 265 11.52 -3.39 -0.51
CA VAL A 265 10.18 -3.99 -0.58
C VAL A 265 9.44 -3.70 0.72
N GLY A 266 8.25 -3.10 0.59
CA GLY A 266 7.32 -2.87 1.66
C GLY A 266 5.94 -3.43 1.35
N GLY A 267 5.18 -3.85 2.36
CA GLY A 267 3.77 -4.16 2.14
C GLY A 267 2.94 -2.92 1.80
N ILE A 268 3.29 -1.74 2.32
CA ILE A 268 2.62 -0.47 2.01
C ILE A 268 3.47 0.37 1.05
N CYS A 269 4.73 0.63 1.38
CA CYS A 269 5.63 1.41 0.53
C CYS A 269 7.04 0.84 0.40
N GLY A 270 7.63 0.89 -0.79
CA GLY A 270 9.03 0.49 -0.94
C GLY A 270 9.96 1.38 -0.12
N THR A 271 9.78 2.70 -0.24
CA THR A 271 10.50 3.71 0.55
C THR A 271 9.60 4.79 1.11
N SER A 272 9.91 5.27 2.32
CA SER A 272 9.26 6.45 2.90
C SER A 272 10.09 7.12 3.99
N THR A 273 10.06 8.45 4.07
CA THR A 273 10.57 9.22 5.23
C THR A 273 9.48 10.04 5.92
N TYR A 274 8.21 9.76 5.62
CA TYR A 274 7.06 10.58 6.01
C TYR A 274 6.10 9.80 6.91
N LEU A 275 5.00 10.43 7.32
CA LEU A 275 3.99 9.81 8.17
C LEU A 275 3.27 8.68 7.44
N LEU A 276 3.31 7.49 8.03
CA LEU A 276 2.40 6.39 7.75
C LEU A 276 1.56 6.15 9.00
N GLU A 277 0.24 6.10 8.83
CA GLU A 277 -0.70 5.95 9.94
C GLU A 277 -1.80 4.94 9.59
N ASN A 278 -2.15 4.04 10.52
CA ASN A 278 -3.25 3.09 10.36
C ASN A 278 -3.17 2.28 9.06
N CYS A 279 -1.98 1.77 8.72
CA CYS A 279 -1.79 0.98 7.50
C CYS A 279 -1.52 -0.49 7.83
N ILE A 280 -2.13 -1.40 7.08
CA ILE A 280 -2.05 -2.84 7.34
C ILE A 280 -1.55 -3.59 6.11
N ASN A 281 -0.56 -4.46 6.29
CA ASN A 281 -0.19 -5.45 5.28
C ASN A 281 -0.66 -6.85 5.73
N ARG A 282 -1.45 -7.53 4.89
CA ARG A 282 -2.01 -8.86 5.19
C ARG A 282 -1.45 -10.00 4.35
N ASP A 283 -0.84 -9.70 3.20
CA ASP A 283 -0.26 -10.72 2.32
C ASP A 283 1.29 -10.67 2.33
N THR A 284 1.89 -11.60 1.63
CA THR A 284 3.32 -11.87 1.62
C THR A 284 4.11 -10.71 1.01
N VAL A 285 5.17 -10.31 1.69
CA VAL A 285 6.19 -9.38 1.19
C VAL A 285 7.49 -10.14 1.01
N PHE A 286 7.96 -10.26 -0.23
CA PHE A 286 9.16 -11.01 -0.58
C PHE A 286 10.24 -10.14 -1.25
N GLY A 287 11.48 -10.22 -0.76
CA GLY A 287 12.63 -9.51 -1.32
C GLY A 287 13.82 -10.41 -1.66
N GLU A 288 14.31 -10.38 -2.90
CA GLU A 288 15.42 -11.24 -3.35
C GLU A 288 16.80 -10.72 -2.93
N LYS A 289 17.01 -9.39 -2.90
CA LYS A 289 18.26 -8.74 -2.46
C LYS A 289 17.98 -7.47 -1.66
N ALA A 290 16.76 -7.36 -1.16
CA ALA A 290 16.21 -6.10 -0.70
C ALA A 290 16.34 -5.90 0.81
N ALA A 291 16.20 -4.64 1.23
CA ALA A 291 15.65 -4.35 2.55
C ALA A 291 14.14 -4.61 2.51
N VAL A 292 13.64 -5.46 3.39
CA VAL A 292 12.24 -5.93 3.38
C VAL A 292 11.55 -5.54 4.67
N GLY A 293 10.46 -4.78 4.56
CA GLY A 293 9.58 -4.46 5.68
C GLY A 293 8.16 -4.92 5.39
N GLY A 294 7.44 -5.41 6.39
CA GLY A 294 6.00 -5.66 6.21
C GLY A 294 5.20 -4.40 5.91
N ILE A 295 5.68 -3.21 6.30
CA ILE A 295 5.07 -1.91 5.94
C ILE A 295 5.95 -1.13 4.97
N PHE A 296 7.22 -0.87 5.28
CA PHE A 296 8.16 -0.32 4.29
C PHE A 296 9.59 -0.84 4.34
N GLY A 297 10.22 -0.95 3.16
CA GLY A 297 11.55 -1.53 3.03
C GLY A 297 12.66 -0.63 3.57
N PHE A 298 12.65 0.64 3.18
CA PHE A 298 13.69 1.59 3.57
C PHE A 298 13.14 2.99 3.89
N GLY A 299 13.69 3.63 4.93
CA GLY A 299 13.56 5.07 5.10
C GLY A 299 13.49 5.52 6.56
N GLY A 300 12.45 6.23 6.98
CA GLY A 300 12.35 6.79 8.32
C GLY A 300 11.06 7.56 8.55
N GLY A 301 11.03 8.46 9.53
CA GLY A 301 9.83 9.23 9.86
C GLY A 301 9.00 8.60 10.98
N LYS A 302 7.73 8.97 11.05
CA LYS A 302 6.80 8.51 12.09
C LYS A 302 5.88 7.43 11.54
N MET A 303 5.81 6.32 12.26
CA MET A 303 4.91 5.20 11.97
C MET A 303 3.97 5.05 13.13
N LEU A 304 2.69 5.26 12.86
CA LEU A 304 1.65 5.24 13.87
C LEU A 304 0.71 4.09 13.54
N HIS A 305 0.53 3.15 14.47
CA HIS A 305 -0.53 2.13 14.40
C HIS A 305 -0.52 1.31 13.11
N CYS A 306 0.67 1.06 12.56
CA CYS A 306 0.81 0.22 11.39
C CYS A 306 1.00 -1.23 11.81
N SER A 307 0.39 -2.16 11.07
CA SER A 307 0.43 -3.59 11.41
C SER A 307 0.80 -4.47 10.22
N ASN A 308 1.69 -5.41 10.45
CA ASN A 308 1.95 -6.48 9.51
C ASN A 308 1.37 -7.81 10.01
N GLU A 309 0.46 -8.37 9.24
CA GLU A 309 -0.16 -9.69 9.44
C GLU A 309 0.35 -10.73 8.42
N GLY A 310 0.87 -10.25 7.28
CA GLY A 310 1.42 -11.11 6.21
C GLY A 310 2.85 -11.60 6.45
N VAL A 311 3.24 -12.67 5.76
CA VAL A 311 4.61 -13.20 5.84
C VAL A 311 5.61 -12.19 5.26
N VAL A 312 6.72 -11.95 5.96
CA VAL A 312 7.82 -11.10 5.48
C VAL A 312 9.05 -11.98 5.26
N ALA A 313 9.50 -12.10 4.01
CA ALA A 313 10.63 -12.96 3.65
C ALA A 313 11.66 -12.20 2.82
N GLY A 314 12.90 -12.10 3.32
CA GLY A 314 14.00 -11.48 2.62
C GLY A 314 15.21 -12.39 2.51
N LYS A 315 15.79 -12.49 1.32
CA LYS A 315 17.15 -13.05 1.13
C LYS A 315 18.25 -11.99 1.27
N GLY A 316 17.85 -10.73 1.44
CA GLY A 316 18.75 -9.60 1.69
C GLY A 316 19.25 -9.54 3.13
N ILE A 317 19.94 -8.44 3.44
CA ILE A 317 20.62 -8.24 4.72
C ILE A 317 19.70 -7.72 5.82
N GLN A 318 18.57 -7.06 5.52
CA GLN A 318 17.73 -6.44 6.54
C GLN A 318 16.26 -6.79 6.34
N VAL A 319 15.65 -7.39 7.35
CA VAL A 319 14.24 -7.80 7.31
C VAL A 319 13.54 -7.40 8.60
N GLY A 320 12.44 -6.66 8.51
CA GLY A 320 11.63 -6.33 9.66
C GLY A 320 10.14 -6.55 9.43
N GLY A 321 9.40 -6.89 10.48
CA GLY A 321 7.95 -7.02 10.37
C GLY A 321 7.27 -5.71 9.98
N ILE A 322 7.85 -4.56 10.33
CA ILE A 322 7.35 -3.23 9.96
C ILE A 322 8.33 -2.52 9.01
N LEU A 323 9.59 -2.38 9.40
CA LEU A 323 10.65 -1.68 8.66
C LEU A 323 11.82 -2.60 8.34
N GLY A 324 12.24 -2.66 7.07
CA GLY A 324 13.51 -3.30 6.70
C GLY A 324 14.72 -2.60 7.31
N THR A 325 15.05 -1.39 6.84
CA THR A 325 16.11 -0.56 7.45
C THR A 325 15.78 0.92 7.47
N SER A 326 16.17 1.63 8.54
CA SER A 326 16.12 3.10 8.56
C SER A 326 17.35 3.76 7.94
N GLY A 327 18.41 3.01 7.63
CA GLY A 327 19.71 3.56 7.26
C GLY A 327 20.18 4.60 8.30
N ASN A 328 20.52 5.80 7.83
CA ASN A 328 20.91 6.92 8.71
C ASN A 328 19.72 7.81 9.14
N ASN A 329 18.49 7.44 8.81
CA ASN A 329 17.32 8.22 9.15
C ASN A 329 16.80 7.85 10.55
N ASN A 330 16.13 8.81 11.20
CA ASN A 330 15.41 8.53 12.44
C ASN A 330 14.04 7.94 12.12
N ALA A 331 13.78 6.72 12.60
CA ALA A 331 12.47 6.09 12.57
C ALA A 331 11.87 6.06 13.98
N TYR A 332 10.60 6.45 14.08
CA TYR A 332 9.80 6.51 15.31
C TYR A 332 8.57 5.62 15.15
N PHE A 333 8.50 4.55 15.93
CA PHE A 333 7.37 3.62 15.92
C PHE A 333 6.50 3.85 17.15
N ILE A 334 5.20 4.04 16.93
CA ILE A 334 4.20 4.17 17.99
C ILE A 334 3.04 3.24 17.66
N GLY A 335 2.71 2.31 18.57
CA GLY A 335 1.57 1.40 18.37
C GLY A 335 1.75 0.42 17.20
N CYS A 336 2.97 0.22 16.71
CA CYS A 336 3.22 -0.63 15.55
C CYS A 336 3.32 -2.11 15.93
N SER A 337 2.85 -3.01 15.08
CA SER A 337 2.77 -4.43 15.42
C SER A 337 3.11 -5.40 14.29
N ASN A 338 3.74 -6.51 14.64
CA ASN A 338 3.94 -7.63 13.73
C ASN A 338 3.28 -8.90 14.28
N ARG A 339 2.47 -9.54 13.43
CA ARG A 339 1.85 -10.85 13.64
C ARG A 339 2.27 -11.86 12.56
N GLY A 340 2.76 -11.37 11.42
CA GLY A 340 3.25 -12.20 10.33
C GLY A 340 4.59 -12.87 10.66
N GLN A 341 4.81 -14.06 10.10
CA GLN A 341 6.09 -14.75 10.22
C GLN A 341 7.19 -14.01 9.45
N ILE A 342 8.41 -14.02 10.00
CA ILE A 342 9.56 -13.33 9.43
C ILE A 342 10.66 -14.33 9.12
N TYR A 343 11.13 -14.31 7.87
CA TYR A 343 12.27 -15.08 7.39
C TYR A 343 13.34 -14.14 6.85
N GLY A 344 14.57 -14.26 7.34
CA GLY A 344 15.69 -13.47 6.85
C GLY A 344 17.05 -14.13 7.04
N ASP A 345 18.11 -13.44 6.64
CA ASP A 345 19.49 -13.93 6.81
C ASP A 345 20.20 -13.21 7.96
N LYS A 346 20.35 -11.89 7.84
CA LYS A 346 21.02 -11.02 8.81
C LYS A 346 20.08 -9.88 9.25
N MET A 347 20.36 -9.23 10.38
CA MET A 347 19.66 -8.02 10.87
C MET A 347 18.14 -8.15 10.73
N VAL A 348 17.59 -9.11 11.48
CA VAL A 348 16.17 -9.48 11.41
C VAL A 348 15.47 -9.11 12.69
N GLY A 349 14.41 -8.31 12.59
CA GLY A 349 13.66 -7.83 13.75
C GLY A 349 12.15 -8.00 13.62
N GLY A 350 11.45 -8.26 14.72
CA GLY A 350 9.99 -8.33 14.72
C GLY A 350 9.32 -7.03 14.27
N ILE A 351 9.90 -5.88 14.58
CA ILE A 351 9.46 -4.56 14.11
C ILE A 351 10.43 -4.01 13.06
N CYS A 352 11.72 -3.95 13.37
CA CYS A 352 12.70 -3.30 12.49
C CYS A 352 13.91 -4.20 12.25
N GLY A 353 14.32 -4.41 10.99
CA GLY A 353 15.54 -5.16 10.70
C GLY A 353 16.78 -4.42 11.20
N ASP A 354 16.97 -3.19 10.73
CA ASP A 354 18.12 -2.34 11.08
C ASP A 354 17.71 -0.89 11.28
N GLY A 355 18.14 -0.33 12.40
CA GLY A 355 17.84 1.05 12.75
C GLY A 355 16.56 1.20 13.56
N GLY A 356 16.09 2.44 13.72
CA GLY A 356 15.09 2.80 14.71
C GLY A 356 15.71 3.42 15.95
N THR A 357 15.25 4.64 16.27
CA THR A 357 15.70 5.40 17.43
C THR A 357 14.71 5.29 18.58
N ILE A 358 13.41 5.16 18.29
CA ILE A 358 12.35 5.12 19.31
C ILE A 358 11.24 4.13 18.93
N TYR A 359 10.91 3.25 19.87
CA TYR A 359 9.80 2.29 19.85
C TYR A 359 8.93 2.56 21.08
N ILE A 360 7.66 2.85 20.85
CA ILE A 360 6.67 3.08 21.91
C ILE A 360 5.48 2.19 21.62
N ALA A 361 5.06 1.40 22.59
CA ALA A 361 3.85 0.58 22.46
C ALA A 361 3.89 -0.38 21.25
N CYS A 362 5.08 -0.91 20.93
CA CYS A 362 5.30 -1.75 19.75
C CYS A 362 5.42 -3.22 20.13
N TYR A 363 4.89 -4.12 19.30
CA TYR A 363 4.97 -5.54 19.63
C TYR A 363 5.12 -6.50 18.45
N ASN A 364 5.77 -7.62 18.74
CA ASN A 364 5.89 -8.76 17.84
C ASN A 364 5.25 -10.00 18.45
N THR A 365 4.40 -10.66 17.67
CA THR A 365 3.81 -11.97 17.99
C THR A 365 4.09 -12.99 16.89
N GLY A 366 4.63 -12.55 15.75
CA GLY A 366 5.04 -13.45 14.67
C GLY A 366 6.38 -14.09 14.95
N ASP A 367 6.52 -15.34 14.53
CA ASP A 367 7.78 -16.08 14.65
C ASP A 367 8.83 -15.49 13.70
N ILE A 368 10.08 -15.50 14.15
CA ILE A 368 11.24 -14.98 13.45
C ILE A 368 12.26 -16.11 13.29
N GLN A 369 12.66 -16.37 12.06
CA GLN A 369 13.74 -17.30 11.75
C GLN A 369 14.79 -16.62 10.87
N ALA A 370 16.02 -16.53 11.39
CA ALA A 370 17.13 -15.94 10.66
C ALA A 370 18.49 -16.49 11.10
N ASN A 371 19.57 -16.18 10.38
CA ASN A 371 20.88 -16.72 10.71
C ASN A 371 21.64 -15.85 11.71
N ARG A 372 21.56 -14.52 11.61
CA ARG A 372 22.42 -13.61 12.38
C ARG A 372 21.77 -12.28 12.77
N SER A 373 22.09 -11.76 13.96
CA SER A 373 21.60 -10.47 14.48
C SER A 373 20.08 -10.45 14.48
N VAL A 374 19.49 -11.34 15.28
CA VAL A 374 18.07 -11.64 15.29
C VAL A 374 17.47 -11.11 16.59
N GLY A 375 16.56 -10.14 16.49
CA GLY A 375 15.89 -9.55 17.63
C GLY A 375 14.39 -9.74 17.58
N GLY A 376 13.76 -10.01 18.72
CA GLY A 376 12.29 -10.04 18.78
C GLY A 376 11.63 -8.71 18.41
N LEU A 377 12.30 -7.57 18.58
CA LEU A 377 11.84 -6.26 18.09
C LEU A 377 12.75 -5.67 17.02
N SER A 378 14.07 -5.67 17.24
CA SER A 378 15.02 -5.04 16.34
C SER A 378 16.22 -5.95 16.03
N GLY A 379 16.56 -6.15 14.77
CA GLY A 379 17.72 -6.96 14.39
C GLY A 379 19.04 -6.32 14.78
N ASP A 380 19.27 -5.08 14.33
CA ASP A 380 20.39 -4.22 14.76
C ASP A 380 19.87 -2.84 15.15
N CYS A 381 20.37 -2.31 16.26
CA CYS A 381 19.94 -1.03 16.79
C CYS A 381 21.11 -0.23 17.36
N VAL A 382 21.20 1.02 16.92
CA VAL A 382 22.15 2.00 17.44
C VAL A 382 21.37 3.09 18.17
N ASN A 383 21.63 3.24 19.47
CA ASN A 383 21.01 4.26 20.33
C ASN A 383 19.47 4.18 20.45
N GLY A 384 18.90 2.97 20.40
CA GLY A 384 17.45 2.76 20.48
C GLY A 384 16.84 3.03 21.86
N VAL A 385 15.61 3.51 21.86
CA VAL A 385 14.74 3.63 23.03
C VAL A 385 13.52 2.74 22.83
N PHE A 386 13.30 1.79 23.73
CA PHE A 386 12.14 0.91 23.75
C PHE A 386 11.33 1.22 25.00
N TYR A 387 10.06 1.54 24.80
CA TYR A 387 9.15 1.86 25.88
C TYR A 387 7.85 1.09 25.69
N ALA A 388 7.44 0.30 26.69
CA ALA A 388 6.22 -0.49 26.64
C ALA A 388 6.19 -1.35 25.35
N CYS A 389 7.13 -2.29 25.19
CA CYS A 389 7.22 -3.09 23.98
C CYS A 389 7.31 -4.58 24.31
N TYR A 390 6.82 -5.46 23.43
CA TYR A 390 6.97 -6.89 23.69
C TYR A 390 7.20 -7.74 22.44
N SER A 391 7.95 -8.83 22.58
CA SER A 391 8.06 -9.88 21.57
C SER A 391 7.72 -11.23 22.18
N VAL A 392 6.68 -11.90 21.69
CA VAL A 392 6.25 -13.21 22.22
C VAL A 392 6.23 -14.33 21.19
N GLY A 393 6.44 -14.02 19.91
CA GLY A 393 6.69 -15.03 18.88
C GLY A 393 8.08 -15.66 19.04
N ASP A 394 8.26 -16.87 18.52
CA ASP A 394 9.53 -17.58 18.62
C ASP A 394 10.62 -16.85 17.80
N VAL A 395 11.78 -16.58 18.39
CA VAL A 395 12.94 -15.89 17.81
C VAL A 395 14.08 -16.89 17.70
N VAL A 396 14.29 -17.40 16.49
CA VAL A 396 15.25 -18.47 16.21
C VAL A 396 16.38 -17.95 15.35
N GLY A 397 17.63 -18.21 15.76
CA GLY A 397 18.76 -17.99 14.87
C GLY A 397 20.09 -18.59 15.29
N GLY A 398 21.14 -18.29 14.51
CA GLY A 398 22.47 -18.86 14.67
C GLY A 398 23.45 -18.02 15.48
N GLU A 399 23.54 -16.72 15.22
CA GLU A 399 24.47 -15.80 15.90
C GLU A 399 23.78 -14.51 16.33
N TYR A 400 24.08 -14.00 17.52
CA TYR A 400 23.53 -12.74 18.03
C TYR A 400 21.98 -12.74 18.06
N VAL A 401 21.41 -13.71 18.78
CA VAL A 401 19.96 -13.90 18.91
C VAL A 401 19.48 -13.45 20.29
N TYR A 402 18.56 -12.49 20.34
CA TYR A 402 18.07 -11.91 21.58
C TYR A 402 16.59 -11.55 21.49
N GLY A 403 15.91 -11.52 22.65
CA GLY A 403 14.48 -11.27 22.69
C GLY A 403 14.05 -9.87 22.25
N ILE A 404 14.93 -8.87 22.30
CA ILE A 404 14.60 -7.47 21.96
C ILE A 404 15.46 -6.93 20.84
N VAL A 405 16.79 -6.82 21.06
CA VAL A 405 17.72 -6.35 20.04
C VAL A 405 18.76 -7.42 19.74
N GLY A 406 18.86 -7.86 18.47
CA GLY A 406 19.83 -8.85 18.02
C GLY A 406 21.28 -8.39 18.17
N GLN A 407 21.59 -7.19 17.72
CA GLN A 407 22.92 -6.57 17.85
C GLN A 407 22.80 -5.10 18.22
N THR A 408 23.74 -4.60 19.03
CA THR A 408 23.75 -3.19 19.44
C THR A 408 25.07 -2.52 19.05
N GLY A 409 24.98 -1.39 18.34
CA GLY A 409 26.13 -0.51 18.05
C GLY A 409 26.25 0.71 18.97
N GLY A 410 25.42 0.82 20.01
CA GLY A 410 25.35 1.98 20.91
C GLY A 410 24.54 1.71 22.18
N LEU A 411 24.08 2.78 22.84
CA LEU A 411 23.32 2.68 24.10
C LEU A 411 21.84 2.39 23.84
N VAL A 412 21.38 1.19 24.17
CA VAL A 412 19.95 0.86 24.17
C VAL A 412 19.33 1.17 25.53
N ARG A 413 18.19 1.86 25.53
CA ARG A 413 17.37 2.10 26.73
C ARG A 413 16.05 1.36 26.57
N ALA A 414 15.71 0.50 27.52
CA ALA A 414 14.49 -0.28 27.49
C ALA A 414 13.74 -0.13 28.82
N THR A 415 12.45 0.20 28.74
CA THR A 415 11.55 0.37 29.89
C THR A 415 10.24 -0.33 29.57
N TYR A 416 9.73 -1.16 30.48
CA TYR A 416 8.51 -1.96 30.27
C TYR A 416 8.58 -2.84 29.02
N VAL A 417 9.58 -3.72 28.98
CA VAL A 417 9.81 -4.57 27.80
C VAL A 417 9.76 -6.04 28.18
N LEU A 418 9.03 -6.85 27.41
CA LEU A 418 8.89 -8.30 27.58
C LEU A 418 9.36 -9.05 26.33
N ALA A 419 10.17 -10.10 26.50
CA ALA A 419 10.47 -11.02 25.41
C ALA A 419 10.40 -12.48 25.85
N THR A 420 9.82 -13.33 25.01
CA THR A 420 9.74 -14.79 25.22
C THR A 420 10.07 -15.53 23.93
N GLY A 421 10.40 -16.82 24.05
CA GLY A 421 10.64 -17.72 22.92
C GLY A 421 11.92 -17.35 22.18
N VAL A 422 13.09 -17.48 22.81
CA VAL A 422 14.36 -17.13 22.15
C VAL A 422 15.26 -18.36 22.09
N TYR A 423 15.70 -18.70 20.88
CA TYR A 423 16.46 -19.91 20.57
C TYR A 423 17.72 -19.51 19.78
N GLY A 424 18.87 -19.51 20.46
CA GLY A 424 20.17 -19.10 19.91
C GLY A 424 21.30 -20.08 20.24
N SER A 425 22.51 -19.77 19.79
CA SER A 425 23.69 -20.63 19.99
C SER A 425 24.21 -20.63 21.43
N ASP A 426 24.99 -21.65 21.80
CA ASP A 426 25.72 -21.70 23.09
C ASP A 426 26.60 -20.47 23.32
N GLN A 427 27.15 -19.89 22.25
CA GLN A 427 27.97 -18.68 22.35
C GLN A 427 27.12 -17.45 22.71
N ASP A 428 25.89 -17.36 22.22
CA ASP A 428 24.97 -16.27 22.56
C ASP A 428 24.57 -16.35 24.04
N ILE A 429 24.36 -17.57 24.55
CA ILE A 429 24.13 -17.83 25.97
C ILE A 429 25.35 -17.38 26.81
N ALA A 430 26.56 -17.72 26.38
CA ALA A 430 27.78 -17.30 27.09
C ALA A 430 27.99 -15.77 27.05
N ARG A 431 27.64 -15.10 25.95
CA ARG A 431 27.69 -13.63 25.83
C ARG A 431 26.69 -12.95 26.77
N LEU A 432 25.48 -13.49 26.90
CA LEU A 432 24.48 -13.00 27.84
C LEU A 432 24.95 -13.05 29.29
N GLN A 433 25.65 -14.13 29.67
CA GLN A 433 26.16 -14.30 31.04
C GLN A 433 27.30 -13.35 31.40
N ASN A 434 28.05 -12.86 30.40
CA ASN A 434 29.31 -12.13 30.60
C ASN A 434 29.31 -10.71 29.99
N GLY A 435 28.22 -10.29 29.34
CA GLY A 435 28.12 -9.03 28.61
C GLY A 435 27.66 -7.83 29.45
N PRO A 436 27.76 -6.60 28.91
CA PRO A 436 27.23 -5.41 29.57
C PRO A 436 25.73 -5.57 29.82
N ALA A 437 25.33 -5.44 31.09
CA ALA A 437 23.97 -5.63 31.52
C ALA A 437 23.03 -4.64 30.82
N VAL A 438 22.04 -5.15 30.10
CA VAL A 438 20.78 -4.41 29.94
C VAL A 438 20.21 -4.26 31.36
N LEU A 439 19.93 -3.02 31.79
CA LEU A 439 19.45 -2.71 33.14
C LEU A 439 17.95 -3.03 33.26
N LEU A 440 17.59 -3.89 34.22
CA LEU A 440 16.35 -4.69 34.20
C LEU A 440 15.86 -4.99 35.69
N GLU A 441 14.64 -4.60 36.19
CA GLU A 441 13.81 -4.82 37.46
C GLU A 441 12.36 -5.46 37.33
N ASP A 442 12.01 -6.62 37.87
CA ASP A 442 10.67 -7.25 38.03
C ASP A 442 9.59 -7.41 36.89
N VAL A 443 9.13 -8.67 36.71
CA VAL A 443 8.22 -9.17 35.64
C VAL A 443 6.72 -8.89 35.88
N PHE A 444 6.27 -8.77 37.14
CA PHE A 444 4.84 -8.60 37.45
C PHE A 444 4.30 -7.21 37.07
N GLU A 445 5.15 -6.19 37.15
CA GLU A 445 4.81 -4.83 36.74
C GLU A 445 4.74 -4.71 35.20
N CYS A 446 5.54 -5.49 34.47
CA CYS A 446 5.52 -5.48 33.00
C CYS A 446 4.17 -5.90 32.41
N ASN A 447 3.56 -7.00 32.89
CA ASN A 447 2.30 -7.48 32.32
C ASN A 447 1.13 -6.50 32.55
N ALA A 448 1.01 -5.95 33.76
CA ALA A 448 -0.04 -4.98 34.06
C ALA A 448 0.11 -3.69 33.22
N ARG A 449 1.36 -3.25 32.97
CA ARG A 449 1.64 -2.08 32.12
C ARG A 449 1.46 -2.38 30.63
N ILE A 450 1.71 -3.60 30.18
CA ILE A 450 1.37 -4.07 28.83
C ILE A 450 -0.16 -4.11 28.65
N ASP A 451 -0.91 -4.55 29.67
CA ASP A 451 -2.37 -4.55 29.64
C ASP A 451 -2.93 -3.11 29.62
N GLU A 452 -2.41 -2.21 30.47
CA GLU A 452 -2.73 -0.77 30.43
C GLU A 452 -2.38 -0.13 29.07
N MET A 453 -1.29 -0.55 28.46
CA MET A 453 -0.88 -0.10 27.13
C MET A 453 -1.82 -0.62 26.04
N ASN A 454 -2.17 -1.91 26.05
CA ASN A 454 -3.13 -2.48 25.12
C ASN A 454 -4.48 -1.75 25.24
N ALA A 455 -4.91 -1.44 26.47
CA ALA A 455 -6.10 -0.61 26.71
C ALA A 455 -5.94 0.83 26.21
N ALA A 456 -4.79 1.47 26.41
CA ALA A 456 -4.53 2.82 25.89
C ALA A 456 -4.46 2.87 24.35
N ILE A 457 -3.95 1.82 23.70
CA ILE A 457 -4.01 1.66 22.24
C ILE A 457 -5.47 1.52 21.79
N GLU A 458 -6.28 0.72 22.49
CA GLU A 458 -7.73 0.62 22.23
C GLU A 458 -8.45 1.96 22.41
N GLU A 459 -8.17 2.70 23.48
CA GLU A 459 -8.70 4.06 23.74
C GLU A 459 -8.26 5.08 22.67
N TRP A 460 -7.01 5.00 22.19
CA TRP A 460 -6.52 5.85 21.10
C TRP A 460 -7.24 5.54 19.78
N ASN A 461 -7.47 4.26 19.49
CA ASN A 461 -8.24 3.83 18.33
C ASN A 461 -9.69 4.34 18.36
N LEU A 462 -10.18 4.80 19.52
CA LEU A 462 -11.47 5.47 19.70
C LEU A 462 -11.40 7.01 19.62
N GLY A 463 -10.20 7.61 19.49
CA GLY A 463 -10.00 9.03 19.19
C GLY A 463 -9.50 9.94 20.34
N GLU A 464 -9.10 9.41 21.50
CA GLU A 464 -8.72 10.21 22.68
C GLU A 464 -7.21 10.57 22.76
N THR A 465 -6.71 11.35 21.80
CA THR A 465 -5.25 11.44 21.49
C THR A 465 -4.37 12.33 22.39
N GLU A 466 -4.84 13.48 22.91
CA GLU A 466 -3.97 14.43 23.66
C GLU A 466 -3.54 13.91 25.04
N ALA A 467 -4.47 13.32 25.80
CA ALA A 467 -4.18 12.80 27.15
C ALA A 467 -3.17 11.62 27.12
N ILE A 468 -3.18 10.86 26.03
CA ILE A 468 -2.30 9.71 25.85
C ILE A 468 -0.88 10.17 25.47
N GLN A 469 -0.72 11.21 24.61
CA GLN A 469 0.60 11.79 24.34
C GLN A 469 1.28 12.33 25.60
N ASP A 470 0.51 12.97 26.49
CA ASP A 470 1.03 13.48 27.76
C ASP A 470 1.39 12.37 28.76
N ARG A 471 0.63 11.26 28.81
CA ARG A 471 1.01 10.06 29.59
C ARG A 471 2.35 9.49 29.14
N PHE A 472 2.59 9.39 27.84
CA PHE A 472 3.84 8.85 27.28
C PHE A 472 5.03 9.84 27.39
N ARG A 473 4.81 11.16 27.33
CA ARG A 473 5.85 12.18 27.57
C ARG A 473 6.42 12.10 28.99
N TYR A 474 5.56 11.91 30.00
CA TYR A 474 6.00 11.85 31.40
C TYR A 474 6.83 10.60 31.71
N ALA A 475 6.52 9.47 31.08
CA ALA A 475 7.21 8.21 31.34
C ALA A 475 8.66 8.16 30.80
N SER A 476 9.01 8.98 29.82
CA SER A 476 10.41 9.13 29.35
C SER A 476 11.35 9.84 30.34
N SER A 477 10.82 10.41 31.42
CA SER A 477 11.57 11.25 32.37
C SER A 477 12.02 10.54 33.66
N SER A 478 11.59 9.29 33.89
CA SER A 478 11.94 8.52 35.09
C SER A 478 12.22 7.05 34.74
N PRO A 479 13.51 6.62 34.65
CA PRO A 479 13.85 5.23 34.38
C PRO A 479 13.55 4.36 35.60
N GLN A 480 12.56 3.48 35.50
CA GLN A 480 12.32 2.37 36.43
C GLN A 480 12.48 1.06 35.65
N LYS A 481 13.20 0.08 36.21
CA LYS A 481 13.83 -1.00 35.43
C LYS A 481 12.83 -2.20 35.20
N CYS A 482 13.12 -3.20 34.32
CA CYS A 482 12.36 -4.49 34.11
C CYS A 482 13.17 -5.86 34.15
N VAL A 483 13.05 -6.88 35.07
CA VAL A 483 14.01 -8.03 35.32
C VAL A 483 13.75 -9.21 34.38
N TYR A 484 14.82 -9.87 33.93
CA TYR A 484 14.77 -11.22 33.36
C TYR A 484 15.59 -12.21 34.23
N ARG A 485 15.06 -13.40 34.55
CA ARG A 485 15.83 -14.53 35.11
C ARG A 485 15.56 -15.80 34.31
N TYR A 486 16.63 -16.46 33.86
CA TYR A 486 16.59 -17.68 33.04
C TYR A 486 17.04 -18.90 33.85
N LYS A 487 16.39 -20.06 33.67
CA LYS A 487 16.80 -21.35 34.26
C LYS A 487 16.90 -22.44 33.18
N LYS A 488 17.86 -23.35 33.37
CA LYS A 488 18.19 -24.50 32.51
C LYS A 488 17.16 -25.64 32.66
N ASP A 489 16.85 -26.33 31.55
CA ASP A 489 16.17 -27.64 31.55
C ASP A 489 17.11 -28.72 30.98
N GLU A 490 16.99 -29.97 31.48
CA GLU A 490 18.02 -31.02 31.38
C GLU A 490 17.70 -32.15 30.38
N GLU A 491 16.56 -32.13 29.68
CA GLU A 491 16.10 -33.31 28.90
C GLU A 491 16.19 -33.24 27.37
N SER A 492 16.39 -32.07 26.73
CA SER A 492 16.23 -31.95 25.25
C SER A 492 17.51 -31.83 24.42
N GLY A 493 18.68 -31.54 25.01
CA GLY A 493 19.94 -31.37 24.26
C GLY A 493 19.98 -30.24 23.22
N ASN A 494 18.87 -29.49 23.05
CA ASN A 494 18.74 -28.28 22.25
C ASN A 494 18.41 -27.10 23.20
N SER A 495 19.14 -25.99 23.08
CA SER A 495 19.05 -24.82 23.96
C SER A 495 17.87 -23.90 23.62
N GLY A 496 16.64 -24.40 23.78
CA GLY A 496 15.44 -23.56 23.71
C GLY A 496 15.05 -22.95 25.05
N LEU A 497 14.67 -21.66 25.06
CA LEU A 497 14.17 -20.97 26.26
C LEU A 497 12.91 -20.14 25.96
N PRO A 498 11.82 -20.40 26.69
CA PRO A 498 11.15 -19.35 27.48
C PRO A 498 10.82 -19.80 28.92
N VAL A 499 10.71 -18.84 29.86
CA VAL A 499 9.84 -19.02 31.03
C VAL A 499 8.94 -17.80 31.19
N VAL A 500 7.67 -17.97 30.84
CA VAL A 500 6.54 -17.23 31.42
C VAL A 500 6.22 -17.90 32.77
N TYR A 501 6.14 -17.15 33.86
CA TYR A 501 5.45 -17.62 35.07
C TYR A 501 4.17 -16.81 35.28
N LYS A 502 3.03 -17.48 35.15
CA LYS A 502 1.74 -17.23 35.84
C LYS A 502 0.89 -18.50 35.63
N PRO A 503 0.05 -18.98 36.56
CA PRO A 503 -0.08 -18.73 38.01
C PRO A 503 0.01 -20.03 38.85
N ASP A 504 0.17 -19.92 40.18
CA ASP A 504 -0.56 -20.83 41.09
C ASP A 504 -1.29 -19.97 42.14
N LEU A 505 -2.60 -20.20 42.22
CA LEU A 505 -3.54 -19.60 43.15
C LEU A 505 -3.53 -20.48 44.41
N GLY A 506 -2.75 -20.14 45.44
CA GLY A 506 -2.64 -21.05 46.58
C GLY A 506 -1.85 -20.59 47.81
N GLN A 507 -2.21 -19.43 48.38
CA GLN A 507 -2.52 -19.17 49.81
C GLN A 507 -2.53 -17.66 50.08
#